data_AF-A0A8T1H7K6-F1
#
_entry.id   AF-A0A8T1H7K6-F1
#
_cell.length_a   1.000
_cell.length_b   1.000
_cell.length_c   1.000
_cell.angle_alpha   90.00
_cell.angle_beta   90.00
_cell.angle_gamma   90.00
#
_symmetry.space_group_name_H-M   'P 1'
#
loop_
_entity.id
_entity.type
_entity.pdbx_description
1 polymer ?
#
loop_
_entity_poly.entity_id
_entity_poly.type
_entity_poly.pdbx_seq_one_letter_code
_entity_poly.pdbx_strand_id
1 'polypeptide(L)'
;MRTRLLHCKCKACKAVAPYASCPWKGKTQTCILSNVVSISEFGQHVSPLRPPRRPRLTEEMKAFVRDMCTYNHNPMNIDNGIARRFQVAEATMPTLAIFQRFV
;
A
#
# COMPACT_ATOMS: atom_id res chain seq x y z
N MET A 1 24.99 -22.68 17.39
CA MET A 1 24.32 -21.49 16.80
C MET A 1 23.83 -21.85 15.40
N ARG A 2 22.55 -21.66 15.10
CA ARG A 2 22.01 -21.84 13.74
C ARG A 2 21.93 -20.47 13.07
N THR A 3 22.57 -20.32 11.92
CA THR A 3 22.57 -19.05 11.17
C THR A 3 21.77 -19.21 9.88
N ARG A 4 20.96 -18.20 9.53
CA ARG A 4 20.22 -18.13 8.27
C ARG A 4 20.37 -16.75 7.66
N LEU A 5 20.74 -16.70 6.38
CA LEU A 5 20.71 -15.47 5.59
C LEU A 5 19.32 -15.30 4.94
N LEU A 6 18.82 -14.08 4.97
CA LEU A 6 17.56 -13.66 4.40
C LEU A 6 17.83 -12.70 3.25
N HIS A 7 17.17 -12.96 2.12
CA HIS A 7 17.14 -12.08 0.97
C HIS A 7 15.77 -11.44 0.86
N CYS A 8 15.71 -10.21 0.34
CA CYS A 8 14.45 -9.53 0.09
C CYS A 8 13.60 -10.31 -0.94
N LYS A 9 12.33 -10.55 -0.60
CA LYS A 9 11.31 -11.09 -1.52
C LYS A 9 10.15 -10.11 -1.77
N CYS A 10 10.35 -8.83 -1.44
CA CYS A 10 9.33 -7.81 -1.56
C CYS A 10 8.98 -7.55 -3.03
N LYS A 11 7.68 -7.65 -3.37
CA LYS A 11 7.18 -7.34 -4.73
C LYS A 11 7.44 -5.88 -5.11
N ALA A 12 7.39 -4.94 -4.16
CA ALA A 12 7.66 -3.54 -4.41
C ALA A 12 9.14 -3.31 -4.80
N CYS A 13 10.09 -3.97 -4.13
CA CYS A 13 11.50 -3.91 -4.52
C CYS A 13 11.72 -4.47 -5.93
N LYS A 14 11.03 -5.57 -6.27
CA LYS A 14 11.09 -6.16 -7.62
C LYS A 14 10.44 -5.27 -8.69
N ALA A 15 9.42 -4.50 -8.34
CA ALA A 15 8.79 -3.54 -9.25
C ALA A 15 9.70 -2.34 -9.55
N VAL A 16 10.43 -1.83 -8.54
CA VAL A 16 11.37 -0.71 -8.70
C VAL A 16 12.65 -1.15 -9.42
N ALA A 17 13.16 -2.33 -9.10
CA ALA A 17 14.37 -2.90 -9.69
C ALA A 17 14.10 -4.33 -10.21
N PRO A 18 13.54 -4.47 -11.42
CA PRO A 18 13.15 -5.79 -11.95
C PRO A 18 14.34 -6.68 -12.32
N TYR A 19 15.45 -6.09 -12.73
CA TYR A 19 16.65 -6.79 -13.20
C TYR A 19 17.78 -6.85 -12.16
N ALA A 20 17.62 -6.20 -11.01
CA ALA A 20 18.63 -6.15 -9.96
C ALA A 20 18.09 -6.75 -8.65
N SER A 21 18.96 -7.43 -7.91
CA SER A 21 18.64 -7.89 -6.57
C SER A 21 18.59 -6.71 -5.59
N CYS A 22 17.61 -6.70 -4.70
CA CYS A 22 17.51 -5.70 -3.65
C CYS A 22 18.73 -5.78 -2.71
N PRO A 23 19.38 -4.65 -2.36
CA PRO A 23 20.59 -4.65 -1.55
C PRO A 23 20.35 -5.01 -0.08
N TRP A 24 19.11 -4.90 0.42
CA TRP A 24 18.74 -5.38 1.74
C TRP A 24 19.01 -6.88 1.92
N LYS A 25 19.71 -7.22 3.00
CA LYS A 25 19.96 -8.58 3.48
C LYS A 25 19.70 -8.65 4.97
N GLY A 26 19.06 -9.73 5.41
CA GLY A 26 18.91 -10.05 6.82
C GLY A 26 19.81 -11.22 7.21
N LYS A 27 20.20 -11.27 8.48
CA LYS A 27 20.86 -12.42 9.08
C LYS A 27 20.18 -12.74 10.39
N THR A 28 19.68 -13.97 10.49
CA THR A 28 19.09 -14.52 11.69
C THR A 28 20.09 -15.46 12.35
N GLN A 29 20.35 -15.26 13.63
CA GLN A 29 21.18 -16.13 14.46
C GLN A 29 20.34 -16.67 15.60
N THR A 30 20.14 -17.98 15.63
CA THR A 30 19.38 -18.66 16.67
C THR A 30 20.33 -19.44 17.58
N CYS A 31 20.29 -19.15 18.87
CA CYS A 31 20.91 -19.99 19.88
C CYS A 31 19.99 -21.18 20.15
N ILE A 32 20.47 -22.40 19.87
CA ILE A 32 19.67 -23.62 20.05
C ILE A 32 19.45 -23.92 21.54
N LEU A 33 20.44 -23.59 22.38
CA LEU A 33 20.42 -23.88 23.82
C LEU A 33 19.45 -22.97 24.58
N SER A 34 19.44 -21.67 24.27
CA SER A 34 18.58 -20.70 24.96
C SER A 34 17.32 -20.34 24.16
N ASN A 35 17.15 -20.91 22.96
CA ASN A 35 16.08 -20.59 22.01
C ASN A 35 15.92 -19.08 21.70
N VAL A 36 17.00 -18.31 21.85
CA VAL A 36 17.01 -16.87 21.56
C VAL A 36 17.36 -16.64 20.10
N VAL A 37 16.65 -15.71 19.46
CA VAL A 37 16.88 -15.30 18.07
C VAL A 37 17.36 -13.86 18.03
N SER A 38 18.54 -13.65 17.43
CA SER A 38 19.05 -12.33 17.07
C SER A 38 18.87 -12.10 15.58
N ILE A 39 18.40 -10.91 15.20
CA ILE A 39 18.19 -10.50 13.82
C ILE A 39 19.07 -9.27 13.58
N SER A 40 19.89 -9.33 12.54
CA SER A 40 20.68 -8.20 12.05
C SER A 40 20.31 -7.93 10.60
N GLU A 41 20.26 -6.65 10.24
CA GLU A 41 19.92 -6.20 8.89
C GLU A 41 21.09 -5.43 8.30
N PHE A 42 21.29 -5.59 6.99
CA PHE A 42 22.34 -4.91 6.23
C PHE A 42 21.75 -4.32 4.95
N GLY A 43 22.13 -3.08 4.65
CA GLY A 43 21.61 -2.33 3.50
C GLY A 43 20.17 -1.86 3.68
N GLN A 44 19.60 -1.28 2.64
CA GLN A 44 18.22 -0.77 2.63
C GLN A 44 17.43 -1.38 1.48
N HIS A 45 16.11 -1.38 1.62
CA HIS A 45 15.23 -1.74 0.51
C HIS A 45 15.27 -0.65 -0.58
N VAL A 46 15.21 -1.06 -1.85
CA VAL A 46 15.16 -0.13 -2.98
C VAL A 46 13.81 0.58 -3.04
N SER A 47 12.73 -0.15 -2.73
CA SER A 47 11.41 0.45 -2.63
C SER A 47 11.20 1.06 -1.24
N PRO A 48 10.43 2.15 -1.12
CA PRO A 48 9.98 2.62 0.18
C PRO A 48 9.26 1.49 0.93
N LEU A 49 9.49 1.41 2.26
CA LEU A 49 8.95 0.36 3.13
C LEU A 49 7.41 0.27 3.07
N ARG A 50 6.77 1.39 2.76
CA ARG A 50 5.32 1.50 2.54
C ARG A 50 5.10 2.04 1.13
N PRO A 51 4.22 1.41 0.33
CA PRO A 51 3.74 2.06 -0.88
C PRO A 51 3.15 3.42 -0.50
N PRO A 52 3.25 4.44 -1.37
CA PRO A 52 2.59 5.72 -1.12
C PRO A 52 1.13 5.44 -0.75
N ARG A 53 0.68 6.03 0.36
CA ARG A 53 -0.71 5.86 0.81
C ARG A 53 -1.59 6.29 -0.35
N ARG A 54 -2.47 5.39 -0.80
CA ARG A 54 -3.50 5.76 -1.78
C ARG A 54 -4.25 6.98 -1.23
N PRO A 55 -4.52 7.99 -2.07
CA PRO A 55 -5.30 9.14 -1.63
C PRO A 55 -6.59 8.66 -0.98
N ARG A 56 -6.80 9.04 0.28
CA ARG A 56 -8.08 8.84 0.93
C ARG A 56 -9.00 9.96 0.46
N LEU A 57 -10.29 9.67 0.31
CA LEU A 57 -11.30 10.71 0.12
C LEU A 57 -11.12 11.76 1.21
N THR A 58 -11.00 13.02 0.81
CA THR A 58 -11.04 14.15 1.75
C THR A 58 -12.42 14.20 2.42
N GLU A 59 -12.54 14.90 3.54
CA GLU A 59 -13.82 14.96 4.26
C GLU A 59 -14.93 15.59 3.39
N GLU A 60 -14.56 16.57 2.55
CA GLU A 60 -15.45 17.17 1.55
C GLU A 60 -15.91 16.16 0.49
N MET A 61 -15.00 15.33 -0.03
CA MET A 61 -15.37 14.26 -0.97
C MET A 61 -16.31 13.25 -0.31
N LYS A 62 -16.12 12.92 0.97
CA LYS A 62 -17.04 12.02 1.70
C LYS A 62 -18.41 12.64 1.94
N ALA A 63 -18.48 13.95 2.20
CA ALA A 63 -19.76 14.65 2.31
C ALA A 63 -20.50 14.59 0.96
N PHE A 64 -19.81 14.88 -0.14
CA PHE A 64 -20.36 14.76 -1.49
C PHE A 64 -20.83 13.33 -1.82
N VAL A 65 -20.06 12.29 -1.46
CA VAL A 65 -20.49 10.88 -1.64
C VAL A 65 -21.78 10.61 -0.87
N ARG A 66 -21.86 11.03 0.39
CA ARG A 66 -23.04 10.82 1.24
C ARG A 66 -24.28 11.49 0.62
N ASP A 67 -24.15 12.73 0.17
CA ASP A 67 -25.25 13.44 -0.51
C ASP A 67 -25.68 12.70 -1.77
N MET A 68 -24.74 12.27 -2.62
CA MET A 68 -25.08 11.52 -3.84
C MET A 68 -25.70 10.15 -3.55
N CYS A 69 -25.33 9.50 -2.46
CA CYS A 69 -26.00 8.28 -1.98
C CYS A 69 -27.44 8.54 -1.55
N THR A 70 -27.75 9.70 -0.93
CA THR A 70 -29.16 10.05 -0.59
C THR A 70 -30.05 10.18 -1.82
N TYR A 71 -29.49 10.60 -2.96
CA TYR A 71 -30.19 10.67 -4.24
C TYR A 71 -30.14 9.35 -5.04
N ASN A 72 -29.69 8.25 -4.41
CA ASN A 72 -29.63 6.90 -4.97
C ASN A 72 -28.83 6.80 -6.28
N HIS A 73 -27.78 7.61 -6.43
CA HIS A 73 -26.88 7.52 -7.57
C HIS A 73 -26.04 6.23 -7.51
N ASN A 74 -25.96 5.52 -8.64
CA ASN A 74 -25.09 4.36 -8.75
C ASN A 74 -23.61 4.73 -8.50
N PRO A 75 -22.79 3.83 -7.93
CA PRO A 75 -21.41 4.12 -7.56
C PRO A 75 -20.54 4.70 -8.69
N MET A 76 -20.75 4.29 -9.94
CA MET A 76 -20.05 4.87 -11.10
C MET A 76 -20.38 6.35 -11.33
N ASN A 77 -21.61 6.77 -11.06
CA ASN A 77 -22.02 8.18 -11.20
C ASN A 77 -21.43 9.03 -10.08
N ILE A 78 -21.31 8.47 -8.87
CA ILE A 78 -20.63 9.12 -7.74
C ILE A 78 -19.14 9.30 -8.05
N ASP A 79 -18.48 8.27 -8.58
CA ASP A 79 -17.08 8.30 -9.00
C ASP A 79 -16.81 9.38 -10.06
N ASN A 80 -17.62 9.41 -11.13
CA ASN A 80 -17.57 10.45 -12.16
C ASN A 80 -17.86 11.85 -11.62
N GLY A 81 -18.81 11.98 -10.69
CA GLY A 81 -19.14 13.24 -10.05
C GLY A 81 -17.97 13.82 -9.25
N ILE A 82 -17.25 12.96 -8.53
CA ILE A 82 -16.05 13.34 -7.78
C ILE A 82 -14.91 13.76 -8.70
N ALA A 83 -14.62 12.97 -9.73
CA ALA A 83 -13.58 13.30 -10.70
C ALA A 83 -13.82 14.67 -11.33
N ARG A 84 -15.07 14.99 -11.69
CA ARG A 84 -15.46 16.28 -12.28
C ARG A 84 -15.42 17.42 -11.26
N ARG A 85 -15.99 17.24 -10.06
CA ARG A 85 -16.12 18.31 -9.06
C ARG A 85 -14.79 18.69 -8.41
N PHE A 86 -13.95 17.71 -8.14
CA PHE A 86 -12.67 17.90 -7.43
C PHE A 86 -11.46 17.89 -8.36
N GLN A 87 -11.66 17.79 -9.68
CA GLN A 87 -10.60 17.74 -10.70
C GLN A 87 -9.51 16.69 -10.39
N VAL A 88 -9.92 15.55 -9.84
CA VAL A 88 -9.00 14.49 -9.42
C VAL A 88 -8.62 13.63 -10.63
N ALA A 89 -7.33 13.43 -10.85
CA ALA A 89 -6.84 12.55 -11.90
C ALA A 89 -7.25 11.09 -11.62
N GLU A 90 -7.61 10.34 -12.66
CA GLU A 90 -8.07 8.95 -12.56
C GLU A 90 -7.07 8.05 -11.82
N ALA A 91 -5.76 8.31 -11.98
CA ALA A 91 -4.68 7.59 -11.29
C ALA A 91 -4.69 7.75 -9.75
N THR A 92 -5.33 8.78 -9.24
CA THR A 92 -5.48 9.08 -7.80
C THR A 92 -6.85 8.70 -7.26
N MET A 93 -7.78 8.26 -8.11
CA MET A 93 -9.13 7.90 -7.69
C MET A 93 -9.12 6.61 -6.85
N PRO A 94 -9.83 6.60 -5.70
CA PRO A 94 -10.01 5.38 -4.94
C PRO A 94 -10.82 4.37 -5.75
N THR A 95 -10.52 3.08 -5.57
CA THR A 95 -11.22 1.99 -6.27
C THR A 95 -12.73 2.05 -6.00
N LEU A 96 -13.56 1.73 -7.00
CA LEU A 96 -15.04 1.73 -6.91
C LEU A 96 -15.60 1.04 -5.65
N ALA A 97 -14.91 0.01 -5.15
CA ALA A 97 -15.24 -0.68 -3.89
C ALA A 97 -15.26 0.23 -2.64
N ILE A 98 -14.57 1.38 -2.66
CA ILE A 98 -14.59 2.35 -1.57
C ILE A 98 -15.93 3.10 -1.55
N PHE A 99 -16.48 3.43 -2.72
CA PHE A 99 -17.79 4.09 -2.84
C PHE A 99 -18.95 3.16 -2.53
N GLN A 100 -18.82 1.87 -2.88
CA GLN A 100 -19.80 0.83 -2.52
C GLN A 100 -20.01 0.64 -1.01
N ARG A 101 -19.11 1.13 -0.16
CA ARG A 101 -19.28 1.09 1.31
C ARG A 101 -20.18 2.21 1.86
N PHE A 102 -20.49 3.20 1.03
CA PHE A 102 -21.35 4.33 1.40
C PHE A 102 -22.80 4.19 0.91
N VAL A 103 -23.06 3.19 0.06
CA VAL A 103 -24.40 2.77 -0.39
C VAL A 103 -24.86 1.65 0.54
#